data_AF-A0A2T2NQ52-F1
#
_entry.id   AF-A0A2T2NQ52-F1
#
_cell.length_a   1.000
_cell.length_b   1.000
_cell.length_c   1.000
_cell.angle_alpha   90.00
_cell.angle_beta   90.00
_cell.angle_gamma   90.00
#
_symmetry.space_group_name_H-M   'P 1'
#
loop_
_entity.id
_entity.type
_entity.pdbx_description
1 polymer ?
#
loop_
_entity_poly.entity_id
_entity_poly.type
_entity_poly.pdbx_seq_one_letter_code
_entity_poly.pdbx_strand_id
1 'polypeptide(L)'
;MAGVLAIELMAQAPPITNELIGSALQLSKKDIAYTDGSEKLSAKIQVLKNSLGSRVLYNHRLIARPLKEPTASRVTIELDGNDHVTHIFLAHRPRNDMHLSFASRLELERAAPFDGELKVSQPACQ
;
A
#
# COMPACT_ATOMS: atom_id res chain seq x y z
N MET A 1 -9.14 1.35 -14.49
CA MET A 1 -8.45 2.20 -13.51
C MET A 1 -8.18 1.33 -12.30
N ALA A 2 -6.96 1.36 -11.77
CA ALA A 2 -6.63 0.67 -10.53
C ALA A 2 -6.52 1.68 -9.38
N GLY A 3 -6.74 1.21 -8.16
CA GLY A 3 -6.48 1.98 -6.95
C GLY A 3 -5.22 1.46 -6.25
N VAL A 4 -4.42 2.37 -5.70
CA VAL A 4 -3.27 2.06 -4.86
C VAL A 4 -3.49 2.69 -3.49
N LEU A 5 -3.45 1.89 -2.43
CA LEU A 5 -3.61 2.36 -1.05
C LEU A 5 -2.24 2.65 -0.43
N ALA A 6 -1.88 3.93 -0.35
CA ALA A 6 -0.65 4.42 0.24
C ALA A 6 -0.87 4.77 1.73
N ILE A 7 -1.19 3.76 2.53
CA ILE A 7 -1.46 3.88 3.97
C ILE A 7 -0.45 3.07 4.79
N GLU A 8 -0.38 3.30 6.10
CA GLU A 8 0.50 2.59 7.04
C GLU A 8 1.99 2.61 6.64
N LEU A 9 2.60 1.43 6.42
CA LEU A 9 4.00 1.27 6.03
C LEU A 9 4.29 1.98 4.70
N MET A 10 3.31 1.99 3.80
CA MET A 10 3.41 2.66 2.50
C MET A 10 3.43 4.20 2.63
N ALA A 11 2.81 4.73 3.70
CA ALA A 11 2.88 6.15 4.02
C ALA A 11 4.25 6.56 4.58
N GLN A 12 4.93 5.64 5.27
CA GLN A 12 6.25 5.89 5.88
C GLN A 12 7.39 5.72 4.87
N ALA A 13 7.18 4.89 3.83
CA ALA A 13 8.17 4.62 2.79
C ALA A 13 7.63 4.97 1.38
N PRO A 14 7.67 6.26 0.97
CA PRO A 14 7.26 6.68 -0.37
C PRO A 14 7.87 5.89 -1.54
N PRO A 15 9.14 5.42 -1.50
CA PRO A 15 9.69 4.58 -2.55
C PRO A 15 8.91 3.28 -2.80
N ILE A 16 8.42 2.62 -1.74
CA ILE A 16 7.63 1.37 -1.87
C ILE A 16 6.30 1.66 -2.56
N THR A 17 5.66 2.76 -2.20
CA THR A 17 4.44 3.24 -2.87
C THR A 17 4.67 3.52 -4.35
N ASN A 18 5.83 4.10 -4.69
CA ASN A 18 6.17 4.41 -6.07
C ASN A 18 6.38 3.17 -6.94
N GLU A 19 6.99 2.12 -6.40
CA GLU A 19 7.15 0.85 -7.09
C GLU A 19 5.78 0.21 -7.36
N LEU A 20 4.91 0.20 -6.34
CA LEU A 20 3.57 -0.39 -6.46
C LEU A 20 2.70 0.35 -7.49
N ILE A 21 2.75 1.69 -7.53
CA ILE A 21 2.10 2.49 -8.59
C ILE A 21 2.65 2.12 -9.97
N GLY A 22 3.97 1.90 -10.08
CA GLY A 22 4.60 1.47 -11.33
C GLY A 22 4.07 0.12 -11.81
N SER A 23 3.97 -0.86 -10.92
CA SER A 23 3.42 -2.18 -11.21
C SER A 23 1.93 -2.12 -11.55
N ALA A 24 1.13 -1.32 -10.84
CA ALA A 24 -0.29 -1.16 -11.12
C ALA A 24 -0.53 -0.58 -12.52
N LEU A 25 0.29 0.40 -12.95
CA LEU A 25 0.22 1.01 -14.29
C LEU A 25 0.60 0.06 -15.44
N GLN A 26 1.20 -1.09 -15.15
CA GLN A 26 1.42 -2.14 -16.17
C GLN A 26 0.11 -2.90 -16.46
N LEU A 27 -0.80 -2.96 -15.49
CA LEU A 27 -2.09 -3.66 -15.56
C LEU A 27 -3.26 -2.71 -15.84
N SER A 28 -3.00 -1.40 -15.89
CA SER A 28 -4.00 -0.36 -15.86
C SER A 28 -3.57 0.87 -16.68
N LYS A 29 -4.52 1.50 -17.38
CA LYS A 29 -4.24 2.71 -18.18
C LYS A 29 -4.04 3.97 -17.30
N LYS A 30 -4.72 4.01 -16.15
CA LYS A 30 -4.75 5.12 -15.20
C LYS A 30 -4.93 4.58 -13.80
N ASP A 31 -4.24 5.17 -12.83
CA ASP A 31 -4.31 4.76 -11.43
C ASP A 31 -4.66 5.93 -10.51
N ILE A 32 -5.22 5.60 -9.34
CA ILE A 32 -5.44 6.56 -8.25
C ILE A 32 -4.66 6.11 -7.03
N ALA A 33 -3.76 6.96 -6.55
CA ALA A 33 -3.08 6.76 -5.27
C ALA A 33 -3.89 7.43 -4.15
N TYR A 34 -4.35 6.62 -3.20
CA TYR A 34 -5.11 7.07 -2.03
C TYR A 34 -4.20 7.19 -0.82
N THR A 35 -4.30 8.30 -0.09
CA THR A 35 -3.44 8.62 1.06
C THR A 35 -4.21 8.86 2.36
N ASP A 36 -5.52 8.57 2.35
CA ASP A 36 -6.39 8.53 3.53
C ASP A 36 -6.24 9.73 4.48
N GLY A 37 -6.60 10.93 4.01
CA GLY A 37 -6.47 12.17 4.78
C GLY A 37 -5.10 12.85 4.69
N SER A 38 -4.06 12.18 4.19
CA SER A 38 -2.69 12.73 4.21
C SER A 38 -2.30 13.49 2.94
N GLU A 39 -2.63 14.78 2.90
CA GLU A 39 -2.22 15.67 1.80
C GLU A 39 -0.69 15.76 1.63
N LYS A 40 0.06 15.77 2.75
CA LYS A 40 1.52 15.79 2.73
C LYS A 40 2.11 14.56 2.04
N LEU A 41 1.52 13.38 2.25
CA LEU A 41 1.95 12.15 1.60
C LEU A 41 1.61 12.17 0.11
N SER A 42 0.40 12.63 -0.23
CA SER A 42 -0.04 12.82 -1.61
C SER A 42 0.96 13.69 -2.40
N ALA A 43 1.36 14.83 -1.83
CA ALA A 43 2.35 15.73 -2.43
C ALA A 43 3.72 15.06 -2.62
N LYS A 44 4.21 14.29 -1.62
CA LYS A 44 5.49 13.57 -1.72
C LYS A 44 5.49 12.53 -2.84
N ILE A 45 4.43 11.73 -2.95
CA ILE A 45 4.30 10.71 -4.00
C ILE A 45 4.21 11.39 -5.37
N GLN A 46 3.44 12.49 -5.47
CA GLN A 46 3.31 13.25 -6.71
C GLN A 46 4.67 13.74 -7.21
N VAL A 47 5.50 14.33 -6.34
CA VAL A 47 6.86 14.79 -6.71
C VAL A 47 7.71 13.64 -7.28
N LEU A 48 7.66 12.47 -6.65
CA LEU A 48 8.45 11.30 -7.07
C LEU A 48 7.97 10.70 -8.40
N LYS A 49 6.74 11.01 -8.82
CA LYS A 49 6.10 10.49 -10.04
C LYS A 49 5.65 11.58 -11.01
N ASN A 50 6.26 12.78 -10.94
CA ASN A 50 5.99 13.87 -11.88
C ASN A 50 6.13 13.45 -13.35
N SER A 51 7.01 12.48 -13.65
CA SER A 51 7.20 11.92 -15.00
C SER A 51 6.04 11.05 -15.51
N LEU A 52 5.16 10.57 -14.64
CA LEU A 52 3.97 9.77 -15.03
C LEU A 52 2.81 10.64 -15.52
N GLY A 53 2.89 11.96 -15.35
CA GLY A 53 1.92 12.93 -15.86
C GLY A 53 0.48 12.60 -15.42
N SER A 54 -0.45 12.65 -16.36
CA SER A 54 -1.90 12.45 -16.13
C SER A 54 -2.33 10.99 -15.95
N ARG A 55 -1.39 10.04 -15.93
CA ARG A 55 -1.69 8.62 -15.74
C ARG A 55 -1.98 8.27 -14.27
N VAL A 56 -1.53 9.09 -13.34
CA VAL A 56 -1.75 8.89 -11.90
C VAL A 56 -2.51 10.08 -11.34
N LEU A 57 -3.63 9.81 -10.68
CA LEU A 57 -4.35 10.77 -9.87
C LEU A 57 -3.98 10.56 -8.41
N TYR A 58 -3.91 11.64 -7.65
CA TYR A 58 -3.61 11.59 -6.22
C TYR A 58 -4.83 12.05 -5.45
N ASN A 59 -5.30 11.21 -4.54
CA ASN A 59 -6.48 11.49 -3.72
C ASN A 59 -6.12 11.39 -2.24
N HIS A 60 -6.30 12.49 -1.52
CA HIS A 60 -6.02 12.61 -0.09
C HIS A 60 -7.28 12.60 0.78
N ARG A 61 -8.46 12.38 0.19
CA ARG A 61 -9.69 12.25 0.98
C ARG A 61 -9.63 11.02 1.87
N LEU A 62 -10.33 11.08 2.99
CA LEU A 62 -10.50 9.93 3.90
C LEU A 62 -11.26 8.82 3.20
N ILE A 63 -10.82 7.58 3.44
CA ILE A 63 -11.45 6.37 2.93
C ILE A 63 -12.43 5.88 4.01
N ALA A 64 -13.73 5.91 3.71
CA ALA A 64 -14.73 5.39 4.64
C ALA A 64 -14.68 3.86 4.69
N ARG A 65 -14.70 3.20 3.52
CA ARG A 65 -14.55 1.74 3.42
C ARG A 65 -14.34 1.25 1.98
N PRO A 66 -13.65 0.11 1.80
CA PRO A 66 -13.69 -0.64 0.55
C PRO A 66 -14.92 -1.57 0.47
N LEU A 67 -15.57 -1.61 -0.68
CA LEU A 67 -16.70 -2.46 -1.01
C LEU A 67 -16.30 -3.43 -2.12
N LYS A 68 -16.30 -4.74 -1.81
CA LYS A 68 -16.05 -5.77 -2.82
C LYS A 68 -17.27 -5.91 -3.72
N GLU A 69 -17.07 -5.79 -5.03
CA GLU A 69 -18.15 -5.98 -6.00
C GLU A 69 -18.42 -7.47 -6.23
N PRO A 70 -19.64 -7.85 -6.66
CA PRO A 70 -19.98 -9.24 -6.98
C PRO A 70 -19.15 -9.82 -8.13
N THR A 71 -18.62 -8.94 -8.99
CA THR A 71 -17.93 -9.33 -10.23
C THR A 71 -16.40 -9.25 -10.08
N ALA A 72 -15.74 -10.40 -10.26
CA ALA A 72 -14.29 -10.52 -10.40
C ALA A 72 -13.49 -9.83 -9.27
N SER A 73 -12.46 -9.06 -9.63
CA SER A 73 -11.56 -8.35 -8.72
C SER A 73 -11.98 -6.91 -8.42
N ARG A 74 -13.17 -6.48 -8.88
CA ARG A 74 -13.60 -5.09 -8.78
C ARG A 74 -13.86 -4.70 -7.33
N VAL A 75 -13.47 -3.48 -7.00
CA VAL A 75 -13.66 -2.90 -5.68
C VAL A 75 -14.10 -1.46 -5.83
N THR A 76 -15.14 -1.08 -5.11
CA THR A 76 -15.60 0.31 -5.00
C THR A 76 -15.06 0.88 -3.70
N ILE A 77 -14.36 2.02 -3.77
CA ILE A 77 -13.96 2.77 -2.57
C ILE A 77 -15.03 3.82 -2.30
N GLU A 78 -15.57 3.79 -1.08
CA GLU A 78 -16.37 4.85 -0.51
C GLU A 78 -15.44 5.86 0.17
N LEU A 79 -15.48 7.10 -0.29
CA LEU A 79 -14.73 8.22 0.26
C LEU A 79 -15.66 9.03 1.18
N ASP A 80 -15.03 9.80 2.06
CA ASP A 80 -15.75 10.77 2.89
C ASP A 80 -16.59 11.72 2.02
N GLY A 81 -17.86 11.91 2.39
CA GLY A 81 -18.87 12.61 1.59
C GLY A 81 -19.77 11.73 0.70
N ASN A 82 -19.79 10.41 0.89
CA ASN A 82 -20.57 9.43 0.10
C ASN A 82 -20.17 9.37 -1.39
N ASP A 83 -18.97 9.81 -1.72
CA ASP A 83 -18.42 9.67 -3.07
C ASP A 83 -17.92 8.24 -3.27
N HIS A 84 -18.28 7.64 -4.41
CA HIS A 84 -17.90 6.27 -4.74
C HIS A 84 -17.02 6.22 -5.98
N VAL A 85 -15.90 5.49 -5.91
CA VAL A 85 -15.00 5.28 -7.03
C VAL A 85 -14.72 3.80 -7.22
N THR A 86 -15.12 3.25 -8.37
CA THR A 86 -14.92 1.84 -8.72
C THR A 86 -13.60 1.61 -9.44
N HIS A 87 -12.84 0.62 -8.96
CA HIS A 87 -11.57 0.18 -9.52
C HIS A 87 -11.65 -1.26 -10.04
N ILE A 88 -10.77 -1.58 -10.97
CA ILE A 88 -10.62 -2.96 -11.49
C ILE A 88 -9.96 -3.86 -10.43
N PHE A 89 -9.06 -3.29 -9.63
CA PHE A 89 -8.43 -3.91 -8.45
C PHE A 89 -7.88 -2.82 -7.52
N LEU A 90 -7.56 -3.22 -6.28
CA LEU A 90 -6.81 -2.40 -5.34
C LEU A 90 -5.46 -3.05 -5.03
N ALA A 91 -4.39 -2.26 -5.10
CA ALA A 91 -3.06 -2.67 -4.70
C ALA A 91 -2.72 -2.06 -3.34
N HIS A 92 -2.30 -2.91 -2.40
CA HIS A 92 -1.85 -2.51 -1.08
C HIS A 92 -0.81 -3.50 -0.56
N ARG A 93 0.17 -3.00 0.19
CA ARG A 93 1.16 -3.82 0.89
C ARG A 93 0.99 -3.61 2.40
N PRO A 94 0.20 -4.45 3.09
CA PRO A 94 0.00 -4.33 4.52
C PRO A 94 1.30 -4.60 5.27
N ARG A 95 1.39 -4.09 6.50
CA ARG A 95 2.45 -4.51 7.41
C ARG A 95 2.17 -5.94 7.87
N ASN A 96 3.13 -6.83 7.65
CA ASN A 96 3.07 -8.19 8.18
C ASN A 96 3.69 -8.21 9.58
N ASP A 97 3.10 -8.98 10.48
CA ASP A 97 3.69 -9.32 11.77
C ASP A 97 3.81 -10.85 11.82
N MET A 98 5.01 -11.37 12.07
CA MET A 98 5.17 -12.82 12.21
C MET A 98 4.62 -13.25 13.56
N HIS A 99 3.92 -14.38 13.55
CA HIS A 99 3.40 -14.96 14.77
C HIS A 99 4.51 -15.68 15.55
N LEU A 100 5.33 -14.90 16.26
CA LEU A 100 6.56 -15.33 16.93
C LEU A 100 6.34 -15.77 18.38
N SER A 101 5.22 -16.42 18.69
CA SER A 101 4.93 -16.93 20.03
C SER A 101 5.97 -17.95 20.53
N PHE A 102 6.65 -18.63 19.60
CA PHE A 102 7.75 -19.54 19.89
C PHE A 102 9.10 -18.83 20.06
N ALA A 103 9.30 -17.66 19.46
CA ALA A 103 10.60 -16.98 19.46
C ALA A 103 11.00 -16.52 20.86
N SER A 104 10.02 -16.11 21.69
CA SER A 104 10.28 -15.77 23.09
C SER A 104 10.65 -17.00 23.93
N ARG A 105 10.13 -18.18 23.59
CA ARG A 105 10.49 -19.45 24.27
C ARG A 105 11.86 -19.98 23.86
N LEU A 106 12.29 -19.66 22.64
CA LEU A 106 13.57 -20.08 22.07
C LEU A 106 14.64 -18.97 22.15
N GLU A 107 14.35 -17.86 22.84
CA GLU A 107 15.24 -16.70 23.00
C GLU A 107 15.83 -16.19 21.67
N LEU A 108 15.04 -16.27 20.59
CA LEU A 108 15.49 -15.87 19.25
C LEU A 108 15.46 -14.35 19.12
N GLU A 109 16.57 -13.78 18.66
CA GLU A 109 16.69 -12.36 18.38
C GLU A 109 15.81 -11.96 17.17
N ARG A 110 15.16 -10.80 17.28
CA ARG A 110 14.47 -10.17 16.15
C ARG A 110 15.46 -9.39 15.29
N ALA A 111 15.22 -9.33 13.98
CA ALA A 111 16.09 -8.65 13.03
C ALA A 111 16.13 -7.12 13.25
N ALA A 112 14.99 -6.53 13.59
CA ALA A 112 14.90 -5.14 14.03
C ALA A 112 13.81 -4.99 15.11
N PRO A 113 13.80 -3.91 15.90
CA PRO A 113 12.78 -3.71 16.94
C PRO A 113 11.35 -3.61 16.39
N PHE A 114 11.21 -3.23 15.11
CA PHE A 114 9.92 -2.95 14.47
C PHE A 114 9.61 -3.86 13.27
N ASP A 115 10.60 -4.55 12.70
CA ASP A 115 10.30 -5.62 11.75
C ASP A 115 9.93 -6.85 12.56
N GLY A 116 8.76 -7.42 12.29
CA GLY A 116 8.31 -8.67 12.90
C GLY A 116 9.14 -9.87 12.45
N GLU A 117 10.42 -9.68 12.11
CA GLU A 117 11.29 -10.66 11.50
C GLU A 117 12.31 -11.22 12.51
N LEU A 118 12.73 -12.48 12.30
CA LEU A 118 13.79 -13.11 13.09
C LEU A 118 15.14 -12.79 12.49
N LYS A 119 16.13 -12.56 13.35
CA LYS A 119 17.51 -12.37 12.93
C LYS A 119 18.10 -13.71 12.50
N VAL A 120 18.52 -13.79 11.26
CA VAL A 120 19.15 -14.98 10.66
C VAL A 120 20.48 -14.59 10.03
N SER A 121 21.48 -15.46 10.17
CA SER A 121 22.79 -15.31 9.55
C SER A 121 22.92 -16.23 8.32
N GLN A 122 23.27 -15.67 7.16
CA GLN A 122 23.65 -16.47 6.01
C GLN A 122 24.99 -17.18 6.28
N PRO A 123 25.23 -18.41 5.78
CA PRO A 123 24.47 -19.15 4.75
C PRO A 123 23.41 -20.14 5.29
N ALA A 124 23.21 -20.22 6.60
CA ALA A 124 22.50 -21.35 7.24
C ALA A 124 20.96 -21.33 7.14
N CYS A 125 20.37 -20.37 6.42
CA CYS A 125 18.93 -20.26 6.19
C CYS A 125 18.70 -19.84 4.72
N GLN A 126 18.79 -20.82 3.81
CA GLN A 126 18.21 -20.76 2.46
C GLN A 126 16.93 -21.60 2.43
#